data_AF-A0A2R6E714-F1
#
_entry.id   AF-A0A2R6E714-F1
#
_cell.length_a   1.000
_cell.length_b   1.000
_cell.length_c   1.000
_cell.angle_alpha   90.00
_cell.angle_beta   90.00
_cell.angle_gamma   90.00
#
_symmetry.space_group_name_H-M   'P 1'
#
loop_
_entity.id
_entity.type
_entity.pdbx_description
1 polymer ?
#
loop_
_entity_poly.entity_id
_entity_poly.type
_entity_poly.pdbx_seq_one_letter_code
_entity_poly.pdbx_strand_id
1 'polypeptide(L)'
;MSGEEWEAAFDPESWITGEELLDRVEDELNQRVADREVFARLERREERILAYSDTGYAVVYADGSVEGRGTVLRDVKPTVALCSMESYDPPADPPEGELPEPEEVPEGSGRLGNWMLQAVAGTQVLAGVALLGAWLLITVGVLSPPAGATVRSLNVVGMLVAGVLFVGIGVFLFAVVANARLSDRFRAEEYRNRLRAVDLEPGERPEMLPDEERAALDGREDGRPSEEDAHDAG
;
A
#
# COMPACT_ATOMS: atom_id res chain seq x y z
N MET A 1 11.32 32.66 -2.37
CA MET A 1 11.72 32.48 -3.77
C MET A 1 11.35 33.73 -4.53
N SER A 2 12.33 34.37 -5.16
CA SER A 2 12.09 35.41 -6.17
C SER A 2 11.62 34.78 -7.48
N GLY A 3 11.10 35.59 -8.42
CA GLY A 3 10.72 35.10 -9.75
C GLY A 3 11.92 34.57 -10.55
N GLU A 4 13.10 35.16 -10.36
CA GLU A 4 14.35 34.75 -11.03
C GLU A 4 14.86 33.40 -10.52
N GLU A 5 14.71 33.11 -9.22
CA GLU A 5 14.99 31.77 -8.65
C GLU A 5 14.02 30.71 -9.17
N TRP A 6 12.78 31.09 -9.47
CA TRP A 6 11.79 30.19 -10.10
C TRP A 6 12.15 29.92 -11.57
N GLU A 7 12.51 30.93 -12.35
CA GLU A 7 12.89 30.75 -13.76
C GLU A 7 14.12 29.84 -13.91
N ALA A 8 15.14 30.06 -13.07
CA ALA A 8 16.36 29.24 -13.08
C ALA A 8 16.13 27.78 -12.67
N ALA A 9 15.19 27.51 -11.75
CA ALA A 9 14.87 26.15 -11.32
C ALA A 9 14.10 25.34 -12.39
N PHE A 10 13.51 26.00 -13.38
CA PHE A 10 12.73 25.37 -14.45
C PHE A 10 13.33 25.63 -15.84
N ASP A 11 14.63 25.94 -15.92
CA ASP A 11 15.36 26.11 -17.18
C ASP A 11 15.64 24.74 -17.83
N PRO A 12 15.02 24.41 -18.99
CA PRO A 12 15.22 23.13 -19.65
C PRO A 12 16.66 22.87 -20.08
N GLU A 13 17.47 23.91 -20.28
CA GLU A 13 18.89 23.76 -20.64
C GLU A 13 19.76 23.29 -19.46
N SER A 14 19.24 23.39 -18.23
CA SER A 14 19.88 22.89 -16.99
C SER A 14 19.43 21.50 -16.56
N TRP A 15 18.52 20.86 -17.33
CA TRP A 15 18.00 19.56 -16.93
C TRP A 15 18.94 18.43 -17.32
N ILE A 16 19.15 17.53 -16.37
CA ILE A 16 19.93 16.31 -16.55
C ILE A 16 19.17 15.38 -17.51
N THR A 17 19.88 14.87 -18.51
CA THR A 17 19.40 13.90 -19.52
C THR A 17 20.48 12.84 -19.73
N GLY A 18 20.21 11.83 -20.57
CA GLY A 18 21.14 10.75 -20.85
C GLY A 18 21.12 9.63 -19.82
N GLU A 19 22.23 8.92 -19.72
CA GLU A 19 22.43 7.83 -18.75
C GLU A 19 22.30 8.31 -17.31
N GLU A 20 22.81 9.50 -16.99
CA GLU A 20 22.72 10.09 -15.65
C GLU A 20 21.27 10.31 -15.20
N LEU A 21 20.38 10.75 -16.10
CA LEU A 21 18.95 10.86 -15.78
C LEU A 21 18.36 9.48 -15.48
N LEU A 22 18.69 8.48 -16.30
CA LEU A 22 18.16 7.14 -16.13
C LEU A 22 18.61 6.54 -14.80
N ASP A 23 19.88 6.68 -14.43
CA ASP A 23 20.39 6.17 -13.16
C ASP A 23 19.68 6.85 -11.97
N ARG A 24 19.51 8.18 -12.04
CA ARG A 24 18.77 8.95 -11.02
C ARG A 24 17.30 8.55 -10.92
N VAL A 25 16.67 8.22 -12.04
CA VAL A 25 15.27 7.77 -12.09
C VAL A 25 15.14 6.35 -11.58
N GLU A 26 16.07 5.46 -11.94
CA GLU A 26 16.12 4.09 -11.45
C GLU A 26 16.24 4.06 -9.92
N ASP A 27 17.15 4.86 -9.37
CA ASP A 27 17.34 4.93 -7.92
C ASP A 27 16.08 5.43 -7.19
N GLU A 28 15.51 6.53 -7.66
CA GLU A 28 14.29 7.10 -7.08
C GLU A 28 13.09 6.16 -7.22
N LEU A 29 12.93 5.49 -8.36
CA LEU A 29 11.84 4.53 -8.56
C LEU A 29 12.02 3.29 -7.69
N ASN A 30 13.24 2.76 -7.55
CA ASN A 30 13.54 1.64 -6.66
C ASN A 30 13.14 1.96 -5.22
N GLN A 31 13.51 3.15 -4.72
CA GLN A 31 13.11 3.61 -3.40
C GLN A 31 11.58 3.72 -3.28
N ARG A 32 10.90 4.32 -4.26
CA ARG A 32 9.43 4.46 -4.21
C ARG A 32 8.70 3.14 -4.28
N VAL A 33 9.24 2.15 -4.99
CA VAL A 33 8.69 0.79 -4.99
C VAL A 33 8.86 0.15 -3.61
N ALA A 34 10.04 0.28 -3.01
CA ALA A 34 10.30 -0.23 -1.66
C ALA A 34 9.40 0.42 -0.60
N ASP A 35 9.15 1.73 -0.72
CA ASP A 35 8.24 2.49 0.14
C ASP A 35 6.75 2.27 -0.20
N ARG A 36 6.46 1.46 -1.24
CA ARG A 36 5.11 1.11 -1.72
C ARG A 36 4.30 2.32 -2.21
N GLU A 37 5.00 3.36 -2.65
CA GLU A 37 4.40 4.53 -3.29
C GLU A 37 4.11 4.27 -4.77
N VAL A 38 4.95 3.45 -5.41
CA VAL A 38 4.79 3.00 -6.80
C VAL A 38 4.62 1.48 -6.83
N PHE A 39 3.59 1.00 -7.51
CA PHE A 39 3.41 -0.43 -7.75
C PHE A 39 3.77 -0.76 -9.19
N ALA A 40 5.03 -1.10 -9.42
CA ALA A 40 5.54 -1.53 -10.72
C ALA A 40 6.80 -2.39 -10.55
N ARG A 41 7.05 -3.31 -11.50
CA ARG A 41 8.38 -3.86 -11.74
C ARG A 41 9.18 -2.90 -12.59
N LEU A 42 10.47 -2.79 -12.29
CA LEU A 42 11.42 -1.93 -12.99
C LEU A 42 12.39 -2.80 -13.79
N GLU A 43 12.63 -2.44 -15.04
CA GLU A 43 13.64 -3.07 -15.88
C GLU A 43 14.48 -2.01 -16.58
N ARG A 44 15.78 -1.96 -16.23
CA ARG A 44 16.77 -1.10 -16.87
C ARG A 44 17.25 -1.69 -18.19
N ARG A 45 17.30 -0.85 -19.22
CA ARG A 45 17.85 -1.13 -20.56
C ARG A 45 18.82 -0.02 -20.94
N GLU A 46 19.67 -0.21 -21.95
CA GLU A 46 20.75 0.74 -22.30
C GLU A 46 20.25 2.20 -22.41
N GLU A 47 19.17 2.46 -23.16
CA GLU A 47 18.67 3.83 -23.42
C GLU A 47 17.30 4.14 -22.78
N ARG A 48 16.77 3.24 -21.95
CA ARG A 48 15.44 3.41 -21.34
C ARG A 48 15.20 2.59 -20.08
N ILE A 49 14.23 3.00 -19.29
CA ILE A 49 13.69 2.26 -18.15
C ILE A 49 12.23 1.90 -18.44
N LEU A 50 11.89 0.62 -18.30
CA LEU A 50 10.52 0.16 -18.36
C LEU A 50 10.00 -0.08 -16.94
N ALA A 51 8.90 0.58 -16.59
CA ALA A 51 8.11 0.31 -15.40
C ALA A 51 6.77 -0.29 -15.80
N TYR A 52 6.35 -1.42 -15.23
CA TYR A 52 5.07 -2.04 -15.56
C TYR A 52 4.35 -2.68 -14.37
N SER A 53 3.03 -2.75 -14.46
CA SER A 53 2.17 -3.40 -13.48
C SER A 53 1.00 -4.14 -14.14
N ASP A 54 0.02 -4.53 -13.33
CA ASP A 54 -1.24 -5.13 -13.75
C ASP A 54 -2.20 -4.15 -14.44
N THR A 55 -1.99 -2.84 -14.22
CA THR A 55 -2.95 -1.80 -14.65
C THR A 55 -2.36 -0.70 -15.53
N GLY A 56 -1.03 -0.64 -15.67
CA GLY A 56 -0.37 0.30 -16.57
C GLY A 56 1.11 0.00 -16.78
N TYR A 57 1.72 0.81 -17.62
CA TYR A 57 3.16 0.80 -17.86
C TYR A 57 3.66 2.22 -18.16
N ALA A 58 4.95 2.44 -18.00
CA ALA A 58 5.66 3.63 -18.40
C ALA A 58 7.05 3.27 -18.94
N VAL A 59 7.44 3.90 -20.04
CA VAL A 59 8.78 3.86 -20.61
C VAL A 59 9.39 5.24 -20.44
N VAL A 60 10.54 5.30 -19.75
CA VAL A 60 11.33 6.51 -19.59
C VAL A 60 12.52 6.42 -20.53
N TYR A 61 12.68 7.42 -21.39
CA TYR A 61 13.79 7.51 -22.32
C TYR A 61 14.89 8.44 -21.77
N ALA A 62 16.11 8.26 -22.27
CA ALA A 62 17.26 9.08 -21.89
C ALA A 62 17.05 10.59 -22.14
N ASP A 63 16.21 10.98 -23.09
CA ASP A 63 15.88 12.39 -23.36
C ASP A 63 14.89 13.00 -22.36
N GLY A 64 14.45 12.23 -21.36
CA GLY A 64 13.47 12.63 -20.35
C GLY A 64 12.01 12.54 -20.82
N SER A 65 11.76 12.06 -22.04
CA SER A 65 10.41 11.74 -22.48
C SER A 65 9.86 10.50 -21.75
N VAL A 66 8.55 10.51 -21.48
CA VAL A 66 7.86 9.41 -20.81
C VAL A 66 6.62 9.04 -21.59
N GLU A 67 6.57 7.79 -22.04
CA GLU A 67 5.43 7.20 -22.74
C GLU A 67 4.78 6.13 -21.87
N GLY A 68 3.47 5.88 -22.03
CA GLY A 68 2.82 4.84 -21.25
C GLY A 68 1.32 5.02 -21.09
N ARG A 69 0.76 4.28 -20.12
CA ARG A 69 -0.65 4.37 -19.73
C ARG A 69 -0.87 3.97 -18.28
N GLY A 70 -2.01 4.40 -17.75
CA GLY A 70 -2.49 3.98 -16.43
C GLY A 70 -1.76 4.66 -15.28
N THR A 71 -1.86 4.05 -14.11
CA THR A 71 -1.34 4.61 -12.86
C THR A 71 0.19 4.69 -12.86
N VAL A 72 0.87 3.74 -13.49
CA VAL A 72 2.34 3.73 -13.60
C VAL A 72 2.85 4.99 -14.31
N LEU A 73 2.27 5.39 -15.45
CA LEU A 73 2.62 6.65 -16.12
C LEU A 73 2.41 7.87 -15.21
N ARG A 74 1.30 7.88 -14.46
CA ARG A 74 0.96 8.99 -13.56
C ARG A 74 1.98 9.13 -12.44
N ASP A 75 2.52 8.03 -11.95
CA ASP A 75 3.45 8.01 -10.81
C ASP A 75 4.90 8.22 -11.25
N VAL A 76 5.28 7.71 -12.42
CA VAL A 76 6.65 7.83 -12.98
C VAL A 76 6.93 9.23 -13.53
N LYS A 77 5.95 9.87 -14.19
CA LYS A 77 6.19 11.18 -14.83
C LYS A 77 6.66 12.28 -13.86
N PRO A 78 6.09 12.44 -12.66
CA PRO A 78 6.61 13.35 -11.65
C PRO A 78 8.02 12.99 -11.17
N THR A 79 8.35 11.69 -11.06
CA THR A 79 9.70 11.23 -10.69
C THR A 79 10.72 11.70 -11.72
N VAL A 80 10.48 11.47 -13.00
CA VAL A 80 11.40 11.87 -14.08
C VAL A 80 11.65 13.38 -14.06
N ALA A 81 10.59 14.17 -13.87
CA ALA A 81 10.71 15.63 -13.79
C ALA A 81 11.50 16.12 -12.57
N LEU A 82 11.46 15.40 -11.44
CA LEU A 82 12.27 15.74 -10.27
C LEU A 82 13.72 15.30 -10.48
N CYS A 83 13.94 14.07 -10.96
CA CYS A 83 15.27 13.53 -11.21
C CYS A 83 16.03 14.31 -12.29
N SER A 84 15.34 14.96 -13.23
CA SER A 84 15.96 15.84 -14.22
C SER A 84 16.47 17.17 -13.65
N MET A 85 16.07 17.56 -12.43
CA MET A 85 16.55 18.79 -11.80
C MET A 85 17.88 18.55 -11.08
N GLU A 86 18.92 19.34 -11.37
CA GLU A 86 20.21 19.28 -10.65
C GLU A 86 20.07 19.48 -9.13
N SER A 87 19.08 20.28 -8.71
CA SER A 87 18.83 20.58 -7.29
C SER A 87 18.18 19.43 -6.51
N TYR A 88 17.60 18.45 -7.21
CA TYR A 88 17.07 17.25 -6.59
C TYR A 88 18.21 16.24 -6.39
N ASP A 89 18.20 15.51 -5.29
CA ASP A 89 19.19 14.46 -5.03
C ASP A 89 18.42 13.17 -4.72
N PRO A 90 18.42 12.19 -5.65
CA PRO A 90 17.81 10.89 -5.41
C PRO A 90 18.45 10.17 -4.21
N PRO A 91 17.74 9.21 -3.61
CA PRO A 91 18.30 8.38 -2.54
C PRO A 91 19.57 7.65 -3.02
N ALA A 92 20.65 7.77 -2.25
CA ALA A 92 21.88 7.04 -2.53
C ALA A 92 21.75 5.58 -2.08
N ASP A 93 21.96 4.64 -3.00
CA ASP A 93 21.93 3.18 -2.76
C ASP A 93 20.55 2.67 -2.28
N PRO A 94 19.49 2.82 -3.10
CA PRO A 94 18.18 2.30 -2.76
C PRO A 94 18.21 0.76 -2.76
N PRO A 95 17.33 0.11 -1.97
CA PRO A 95 17.13 -1.32 -2.12
C PRO A 95 16.70 -1.62 -3.55
N GLU A 96 17.09 -2.78 -4.07
CA GLU A 96 16.55 -3.29 -5.33
C GLU A 96 15.02 -3.28 -5.21
N GLY A 97 14.34 -2.52 -6.07
CA GLY A 97 12.91 -2.19 -6.00
C GLY A 97 12.03 -3.38 -6.36
N GLU A 98 12.30 -4.52 -5.73
CA GLU A 98 11.58 -5.75 -5.92
C GLU A 98 10.24 -5.67 -5.19
N LEU A 99 9.18 -5.95 -5.94
CA LEU A 99 7.87 -6.14 -5.35
C LEU A 99 7.93 -7.38 -4.43
N PRO A 100 7.33 -7.31 -3.22
CA PRO A 100 7.35 -8.45 -2.30
C PRO A 100 6.60 -9.63 -2.92
N GLU A 101 6.97 -10.85 -2.53
CA GLU A 101 6.22 -12.02 -2.97
C GLU A 101 4.79 -11.97 -2.41
N PRO A 102 3.77 -12.47 -3.14
CA PRO A 102 2.39 -12.46 -2.69
C PRO A 102 2.19 -13.10 -1.29
N GLU A 103 3.04 -14.07 -0.93
CA GLU A 103 2.95 -14.79 0.35
C GLU A 103 3.51 -13.99 1.52
N GLU A 104 4.43 -13.06 1.26
CA GLU A 104 5.11 -12.25 2.27
C GLU A 104 4.25 -11.06 2.74
N VAL A 105 3.19 -10.72 2.01
CA VAL A 105 2.30 -9.61 2.33
C VAL A 105 1.57 -9.88 3.66
N PRO A 106 1.88 -9.13 4.73
CA PRO A 106 1.29 -9.38 6.04
C PRO A 106 -0.18 -8.95 6.10
N GLU A 107 -0.98 -9.72 6.84
CA GLU A 107 -2.39 -9.39 7.09
C GLU A 107 -2.51 -8.34 8.20
N GLY A 108 -2.37 -7.07 7.82
CA GLY A 108 -2.76 -5.92 8.63
C GLY A 108 -1.70 -5.37 9.60
N SER A 109 -1.56 -4.04 9.60
CA SER A 109 -0.67 -3.27 10.49
C SER A 109 -1.34 -2.81 11.79
N GLY A 110 -2.68 -2.80 11.85
CA GLY A 110 -3.48 -2.19 12.93
C GLY A 110 -3.75 -3.04 14.17
N ARG A 111 -3.01 -4.13 14.42
CA ARG A 111 -3.32 -5.11 15.48
C ARG A 111 -3.49 -4.49 16.87
N LEU A 112 -2.60 -3.57 17.27
CA LEU A 112 -2.65 -2.94 18.59
C LEU A 112 -3.86 -2.01 18.76
N GLY A 113 -4.14 -1.15 17.76
CA GLY A 113 -5.28 -0.24 17.79
C GLY A 113 -6.61 -0.99 17.80
N ASN A 114 -6.73 -2.03 16.96
CA ASN A 114 -7.90 -2.90 16.94
C ASN A 114 -8.10 -3.63 18.28
N TRP A 115 -7.02 -4.11 18.89
CA TRP A 115 -7.09 -4.76 20.20
C TRP A 115 -7.54 -3.80 21.30
N MET A 116 -7.00 -2.56 21.33
CA MET A 116 -7.40 -1.54 22.30
C MET A 116 -8.89 -1.19 22.17
N LEU A 117 -9.38 -0.95 20.94
CA LEU A 117 -10.79 -0.68 20.69
C LEU A 117 -11.69 -1.86 21.07
N GLN A 118 -11.26 -3.10 20.80
CA GLN A 118 -12.00 -4.30 21.24
C GLN A 118 -12.03 -4.46 22.75
N ALA A 119 -10.93 -4.15 23.45
CA ALA A 119 -10.88 -4.19 24.91
C ALA A 119 -11.83 -3.16 25.54
N VAL A 120 -11.84 -1.93 25.01
CA VAL A 120 -12.78 -0.87 25.42
C VAL A 120 -14.22 -1.29 25.12
N ALA A 121 -14.50 -1.74 23.89
CA ALA A 121 -15.82 -2.21 23.49
C ALA A 121 -16.32 -3.36 24.38
N GLY A 122 -15.47 -4.36 24.64
CA GLY A 122 -15.79 -5.50 25.50
C GLY A 122 -16.08 -5.08 26.93
N THR A 123 -15.24 -4.23 27.52
CA THR A 123 -15.48 -3.69 28.87
C THR A 123 -16.79 -2.92 28.94
N GLN A 124 -17.10 -2.14 27.89
CA GLN A 124 -18.30 -1.33 27.83
C GLN A 124 -19.58 -2.18 27.68
N VAL A 125 -19.54 -3.23 26.84
CA VAL A 125 -20.64 -4.21 26.76
C VAL A 125 -20.83 -4.92 28.10
N LEU A 126 -19.75 -5.37 28.75
CA LEU A 126 -19.83 -6.01 30.06
C LEU A 126 -20.44 -5.10 31.13
N ALA A 127 -19.99 -3.84 31.20
CA ALA A 127 -20.56 -2.86 32.12
C ALA A 127 -22.05 -2.58 31.82
N GLY A 128 -22.41 -2.46 30.54
CA GLY A 128 -23.80 -2.29 30.11
C GLY A 128 -24.68 -3.48 30.49
N VAL A 129 -24.22 -4.71 30.23
CA VAL A 129 -24.91 -5.94 30.61
C VAL A 129 -25.05 -6.07 32.12
N ALA A 130 -24.02 -5.71 32.89
CA ALA A 130 -24.08 -5.71 34.35
C ALA A 130 -25.12 -4.71 34.87
N LEU A 131 -25.17 -3.50 34.30
CA LEU A 131 -26.18 -2.49 34.64
C LEU A 131 -27.60 -2.96 34.31
N LEU A 132 -27.81 -3.54 33.13
CA LEU A 132 -29.11 -4.09 32.73
C LEU A 132 -29.53 -5.27 33.60
N GLY A 133 -28.59 -6.14 33.96
CA GLY A 133 -28.81 -7.26 34.88
C GLY A 133 -29.19 -6.79 36.28
N ALA A 134 -28.45 -5.83 36.84
CA ALA A 134 -28.76 -5.24 38.14
C ALA A 134 -30.14 -4.55 38.14
N TRP A 135 -30.43 -3.77 37.09
CA TRP A 135 -31.73 -3.16 36.88
C TRP A 135 -32.86 -4.19 36.89
N LEU A 136 -32.71 -5.28 36.12
CA LEU A 136 -33.72 -6.33 36.01
C LEU A 136 -33.96 -7.06 37.34
N LEU A 137 -32.88 -7.47 38.01
CA LEU A 137 -32.96 -8.21 39.28
C LEU A 137 -33.60 -7.37 40.41
N ILE A 138 -33.31 -6.07 40.47
CA ILE A 138 -33.96 -5.15 41.42
C ILE A 138 -35.44 -4.98 41.04
N THR A 139 -35.75 -4.82 39.75
CA THR A 139 -37.12 -4.58 39.27
C THR A 139 -38.04 -5.79 39.51
N VAL A 140 -37.52 -7.01 39.38
CA VAL A 140 -38.27 -8.26 39.63
C VAL A 140 -38.29 -8.63 41.12
N GLY A 141 -37.58 -7.89 41.98
CA GLY A 141 -37.58 -8.11 43.43
C GLY A 141 -36.69 -9.26 43.89
N VAL A 142 -35.76 -9.73 43.05
CA VAL A 142 -34.77 -10.76 43.39
C VAL A 142 -33.66 -10.17 44.27
N LEU A 143 -33.26 -8.92 44.00
CA LEU A 143 -32.29 -8.17 44.79
C LEU A 143 -32.96 -7.04 45.56
N SER A 144 -32.69 -6.97 46.86
CA SER A 144 -33.09 -5.82 47.68
C SER A 144 -32.13 -4.64 47.48
N PRO A 145 -32.64 -3.39 47.46
CA PRO A 145 -31.80 -2.20 47.55
C PRO A 145 -30.82 -2.28 48.74
N PRO A 146 -29.61 -1.70 48.62
CA PRO A 146 -28.70 -1.56 49.76
C PRO A 146 -29.39 -0.87 50.95
N ALA A 147 -28.98 -1.22 52.18
CA ALA A 147 -29.56 -0.66 53.39
C ALA A 147 -29.51 0.89 53.36
N GLY A 148 -30.68 1.52 53.43
CA GLY A 148 -30.84 2.99 53.36
C GLY A 148 -31.20 3.55 51.98
N ALA A 149 -31.22 2.73 50.93
CA ALA A 149 -31.67 3.13 49.59
C ALA A 149 -33.10 2.62 49.28
N THR A 150 -33.88 3.44 48.58
CA THR A 150 -35.17 3.03 47.98
C THR A 150 -34.99 2.85 46.47
N VAL A 151 -35.85 2.07 45.82
CA VAL A 151 -35.88 1.92 44.35
C VAL A 151 -35.89 3.29 43.64
N ARG A 152 -36.57 4.27 44.23
CA ARG A 152 -36.60 5.65 43.74
C ARG A 152 -35.26 6.39 43.91
N SER A 153 -34.53 6.15 45.00
CA SER A 153 -33.23 6.79 45.24
C SER A 153 -32.08 6.17 44.44
N LEU A 154 -32.23 4.94 43.96
CA LEU A 154 -31.23 4.26 43.11
C LEU A 154 -31.26 4.68 41.63
N ASN A 155 -32.16 5.60 41.24
CA ASN A 155 -32.36 6.01 39.85
C ASN A 155 -32.37 4.81 38.88
N VAL A 156 -33.25 3.85 39.14
CA VAL A 156 -33.38 2.59 38.40
C VAL A 156 -33.62 2.84 36.90
N VAL A 157 -34.33 3.91 36.54
CA VAL A 157 -34.48 4.34 35.15
C VAL A 157 -33.12 4.76 34.55
N GLY A 158 -32.30 5.50 35.30
CA GLY A 158 -30.95 5.84 34.91
C GLY A 158 -30.06 4.63 34.68
N MET A 159 -30.17 3.57 35.50
CA MET A 159 -29.44 2.31 35.29
C MET A 159 -29.82 1.63 33.97
N LEU A 160 -31.12 1.59 33.64
CA LEU A 160 -31.61 1.05 32.37
C LEU A 160 -31.05 1.85 31.18
N VAL A 161 -31.21 3.18 31.20
CA VAL A 161 -30.76 4.05 30.10
C VAL A 161 -29.25 3.96 29.91
N ALA A 162 -28.47 4.03 31.00
CA ALA A 162 -27.03 3.88 30.96
C ALA A 162 -26.64 2.48 30.45
N GLY A 163 -27.29 1.41 30.94
CA GLY A 163 -27.04 0.06 30.48
C GLY A 163 -27.25 -0.11 28.98
N VAL A 164 -28.38 0.37 28.45
CA VAL A 164 -28.66 0.36 27.01
C VAL A 164 -27.61 1.17 26.24
N LEU A 165 -27.23 2.35 26.71
CA LEU A 165 -26.24 3.21 26.06
C LEU A 165 -24.86 2.53 26.02
N PHE A 166 -24.41 1.94 27.13
CA PHE A 166 -23.16 1.22 27.21
C PHE A 166 -23.13 0.03 26.25
N VAL A 167 -24.18 -0.79 26.23
CA VAL A 167 -24.28 -1.91 25.26
C VAL A 167 -24.29 -1.38 23.83
N GLY A 168 -25.10 -0.36 23.53
CA GLY A 168 -25.23 0.20 22.19
C GLY A 168 -23.91 0.74 21.65
N ILE A 169 -23.18 1.53 22.45
CA ILE A 169 -21.86 2.05 22.06
C ILE A 169 -20.84 0.89 21.93
N GLY A 170 -20.84 -0.07 22.86
CA GLY A 170 -19.93 -1.22 22.80
C GLY A 170 -20.14 -2.05 21.52
N VAL A 171 -21.39 -2.34 21.17
CA VAL A 171 -21.74 -3.04 19.92
C VAL A 171 -21.32 -2.22 18.69
N PHE A 172 -21.56 -0.91 18.71
CA PHE A 172 -21.13 -0.02 17.63
C PHE A 172 -19.60 -0.07 17.44
N LEU A 173 -18.82 0.01 18.53
CA LEU A 173 -17.37 -0.08 18.46
C LEU A 173 -16.90 -1.43 17.91
N PHE A 174 -17.53 -2.54 18.29
CA PHE A 174 -17.24 -3.84 17.68
C PHE A 174 -17.53 -3.87 16.18
N ALA A 175 -18.64 -3.28 15.73
CA ALA A 175 -18.98 -3.19 14.31
C ALA A 175 -17.92 -2.39 13.54
N VAL A 176 -17.45 -1.27 14.08
CA VAL A 176 -16.37 -0.47 13.49
C VAL A 176 -15.09 -1.29 13.35
N VAL A 177 -14.66 -1.99 14.40
CA VAL A 177 -13.44 -2.82 14.34
C VAL A 177 -13.61 -4.00 13.39
N ALA A 178 -14.78 -4.66 13.37
CA ALA A 178 -15.06 -5.76 12.46
C ALA A 178 -14.97 -5.30 11.00
N ASN A 179 -15.53 -4.13 10.68
CA ASN A 179 -15.45 -3.54 9.36
C ASN A 179 -14.01 -3.18 8.97
N ALA A 180 -13.23 -2.59 9.89
CA ALA A 180 -11.82 -2.28 9.66
C ALA A 180 -11.00 -3.54 9.34
N ARG A 181 -11.17 -4.60 10.14
CA ARG A 181 -10.48 -5.88 9.93
C ARG A 181 -10.83 -6.52 8.59
N LEU A 182 -12.10 -6.45 8.19
CA LEU A 182 -12.54 -6.99 6.90
C LEU A 182 -11.95 -6.17 5.73
N SER A 183 -11.96 -4.84 5.84
CA SER A 183 -11.35 -3.96 4.84
C SER A 183 -9.85 -4.21 4.70
N ASP A 184 -9.12 -4.40 5.81
CA ASP A 184 -7.69 -4.67 5.77
C ASP A 184 -7.39 -6.00 5.09
N ARG A 185 -8.18 -7.03 5.38
CA ARG A 185 -8.07 -8.33 4.72
C ARG A 185 -8.31 -8.24 3.22
N PHE A 186 -9.36 -7.53 2.80
CA PHE A 186 -9.65 -7.36 1.37
C PHE A 186 -8.54 -6.61 0.65
N ARG A 187 -7.99 -5.54 1.25
CA ARG A 187 -6.86 -4.80 0.67
C ARG A 187 -5.62 -5.66 0.54
N ALA A 188 -5.32 -6.49 1.54
CA ALA A 188 -4.20 -7.42 1.47
C ALA A 188 -4.41 -8.48 0.38
N GLU A 189 -5.60 -9.08 0.31
CA GLU A 189 -5.93 -10.06 -0.74
C GLU A 189 -5.91 -9.43 -2.15
N GLU A 190 -6.42 -8.21 -2.31
CA GLU A 190 -6.35 -7.45 -3.54
C GLU A 190 -4.90 -7.18 -3.94
N TYR A 191 -4.07 -6.69 -3.03
CA TYR A 191 -2.65 -6.45 -3.29
C TYR A 191 -1.91 -7.73 -3.71
N ARG A 192 -2.17 -8.88 -3.03
CA ARG A 192 -1.63 -10.18 -3.44
C ARG A 192 -2.07 -10.60 -4.84
N ASN A 193 -3.34 -10.38 -5.19
CA ASN A 193 -3.83 -10.68 -6.53
C ASN A 193 -3.14 -9.81 -7.59
N ARG A 194 -2.90 -8.54 -7.29
CA ARG A 194 -2.15 -7.64 -8.19
C ARG A 194 -0.70 -8.10 -8.33
N LEU A 195 -0.05 -8.52 -7.24
CA LEU A 195 1.29 -9.10 -7.30
C LEU A 195 1.33 -10.34 -8.19
N ARG A 196 0.40 -11.28 -8.04
CA ARG A 196 0.31 -12.47 -8.91
C ARG A 196 0.06 -12.14 -10.38
N ALA A 197 -0.64 -11.03 -10.67
CA ALA A 197 -0.87 -10.60 -12.04
C ALA A 197 0.38 -9.97 -12.69
N VAL A 198 1.30 -9.47 -11.87
CA VAL A 198 2.60 -8.90 -12.30
C VAL A 198 3.71 -9.95 -12.26
N ASP A 199 3.61 -10.91 -11.34
CA ASP A 199 4.50 -12.05 -11.17
C ASP A 199 4.18 -13.15 -12.17
N LEU A 200 4.45 -12.83 -13.43
CA LEU A 200 4.34 -13.73 -14.56
C LEU A 200 5.58 -14.65 -14.60
N GLU A 201 5.41 -15.87 -15.12
CA GLU A 201 6.50 -16.82 -15.28
C GLU A 201 7.67 -16.19 -16.08
N PRO A 202 8.93 -16.64 -15.90
CA PRO A 202 10.06 -16.12 -16.69
C PRO A 202 9.75 -16.20 -18.20
N GLY A 203 9.58 -15.05 -18.85
CA GLY A 203 9.22 -14.93 -20.27
C GLY A 203 7.76 -14.59 -20.56
N GLU A 204 6.88 -14.55 -19.56
CA GLU A 204 5.48 -14.15 -19.73
C GLU A 204 5.32 -12.66 -19.35
N ARG A 205 4.65 -11.88 -20.22
CA ARG A 205 4.56 -10.40 -20.12
C ARG A 205 3.09 -9.94 -20.10
N PRO A 206 2.75 -8.86 -19.38
CA PRO A 206 1.38 -8.37 -19.33
C PRO A 206 0.86 -8.05 -20.74
N GLU A 207 -0.35 -8.48 -21.07
CA GLU A 207 -0.96 -8.25 -22.40
C GLU A 207 -1.11 -6.77 -22.76
N MET A 208 -1.08 -5.90 -21.76
CA MET A 208 -1.21 -4.46 -21.87
C MET A 208 0.08 -3.76 -22.34
N LEU A 209 1.24 -4.41 -22.26
CA LEU A 209 2.47 -3.88 -22.85
C LEU A 209 2.38 -3.88 -24.38
N PRO A 210 2.83 -2.80 -25.06
CA PRO A 210 2.95 -2.77 -26.51
C PRO A 210 3.78 -3.94 -27.04
N ASP A 211 3.44 -4.46 -28.22
CA ASP A 211 4.13 -5.62 -28.81
C ASP A 211 5.63 -5.39 -29.00
N GLU A 212 6.05 -4.14 -29.26
CA GLU A 212 7.46 -3.75 -29.39
C GLU A 212 8.22 -3.88 -28.05
N GLU A 213 7.59 -3.49 -26.94
CA GLU A 213 8.18 -3.66 -25.61
C GLU A 213 8.15 -5.13 -25.23
N ARG A 214 7.05 -5.85 -25.46
CA ARG A 214 7.00 -7.31 -25.23
C ARG A 214 8.08 -8.06 -26.00
N ALA A 215 8.23 -7.79 -27.30
CA ALA A 215 9.27 -8.40 -28.12
C ALA A 215 10.70 -8.04 -27.66
N ALA A 216 10.93 -6.80 -27.22
CA ALA A 216 12.20 -6.38 -26.65
C ALA A 216 12.51 -7.05 -25.30
N LEU A 217 11.47 -7.42 -24.54
CA LEU A 217 11.59 -8.14 -23.28
C LEU A 217 11.80 -9.65 -23.46
N ASP A 218 11.26 -10.24 -24.52
CA ASP A 218 11.36 -11.68 -24.82
C ASP A 218 12.66 -12.03 -25.58
N GLY A 219 13.23 -11.09 -26.33
CA GLY A 219 14.44 -11.28 -27.14
C GLY A 219 15.75 -11.52 -26.40
N ARG A 220 15.75 -11.77 -25.07
CA ARG A 220 16.96 -11.99 -24.26
C ARG A 220 17.30 -13.46 -23.98
N GLU A 221 16.58 -14.43 -24.55
CA GLU A 221 16.92 -15.86 -24.40
C GLU A 221 18.01 -16.40 -25.36
N ASP A 222 18.38 -15.71 -26.45
CA ASP A 222 19.27 -16.30 -27.50
C ASP A 222 20.65 -15.62 -27.62
N GLY A 223 21.26 -15.31 -26.47
CA GLY A 223 22.56 -14.62 -26.39
C GLY A 223 23.70 -15.41 -25.74
N ARG A 224 23.51 -16.69 -25.39
CA ARG A 224 24.62 -17.57 -24.97
C ARG A 224 24.98 -18.48 -26.14
N PRO A 225 26.21 -18.44 -26.67
CA PRO A 225 26.66 -19.50 -27.57
C PRO A 225 26.62 -20.80 -26.77
N SER A 226 25.81 -21.75 -27.21
CA SER A 226 25.91 -23.14 -26.77
C SER A 226 27.34 -23.61 -27.03
N GLU A 227 28.05 -24.03 -25.98
CA GLU A 227 29.42 -24.56 -26.02
C GLU A 227 29.55 -25.89 -26.80
N GLU A 228 28.58 -26.23 -27.65
CA GLU A 228 28.47 -27.54 -28.31
C GLU A 228 29.13 -27.59 -29.70
N ASP A 229 29.51 -26.45 -30.29
CA ASP A 229 30.18 -26.41 -31.61
C ASP A 229 31.72 -26.36 -31.55
N ALA A 230 32.33 -26.38 -30.35
CA ALA A 230 33.78 -26.30 -30.21
C ALA A 230 34.51 -27.66 -30.25
N HIS A 231 33.80 -28.78 -30.46
CA HIS A 231 34.41 -30.11 -30.31
C HIS A 231 34.60 -30.94 -31.59
N ASP A 232 34.28 -30.42 -32.78
CA ASP A 232 34.43 -31.17 -34.06
C ASP A 232 35.41 -30.52 -35.06
N ALA A 233 36.42 -29.81 -34.56
CA ALA A 233 37.58 -29.40 -35.34
C ALA A 233 38.88 -29.86 -34.66
N GLY A 234 39.09 -31.17 -34.63
CA GLY A 234 40.34 -31.83 -34.22
C GLY A 234 40.77 -32.89 -35.22
#